data_AF-Q82YI3-F1
#
_entry.id   AF-Q82YI3-F1
#
_cell.length_a   1.000
_cell.length_b   1.000
_cell.length_c   1.000
_cell.angle_alpha   90.00
_cell.angle_beta   90.00
_cell.angle_gamma   90.00
#
_symmetry.space_group_name_H-M   'P 1'
#
loop_
_entity.id
_entity.type
_entity.pdbx_description
1 polymer ?
#
loop_
_entity_poly.entity_id
_entity_poly.type
_entity_poly.pdbx_seq_one_letter_code
_entity_poly.pdbx_strand_id
1 'polypeptide(L)' 'MMENFMKKFNYQGAVIKDNNKISGVAYVQCACGCLASRVSSDSGKYKCSLCKRVYVLKRELKVEVKH' A
#
# COMPACT_ATOMS: atom_id res chain seq x y z
N MET A 1 13.37 15.79 8.30
CA MET A 1 11.97 15.31 8.40
C MET A 1 11.94 13.94 7.74
N MET A 2 11.95 12.85 8.51
CA MET A 2 12.02 11.51 7.93
C MET A 2 10.60 11.16 7.46
N GLU A 3 10.28 11.47 6.20
CA GLU A 3 9.11 10.90 5.55
C GLU A 3 9.32 9.38 5.55
N ASN A 4 8.69 8.71 6.51
CA ASN A 4 8.62 7.26 6.57
C ASN A 4 7.80 6.80 5.36
N PHE A 5 8.44 6.74 4.20
CA PHE A 5 7.89 6.15 2.99
C PHE A 5 7.58 4.69 3.32
N MET A 6 6.31 4.43 3.64
CA MET A 6 5.83 3.09 3.96
C MET A 6 6.15 2.17 2.78
N LYS A 7 7.07 1.23 3.01
CA LYS A 7 7.50 0.30 1.95
C LYS A 7 6.32 -0.53 1.46
N LYS A 8 6.23 -0.68 0.15
CA LYS A 8 5.19 -1.44 -0.55
C LYS A 8 5.83 -2.68 -1.16
N PHE A 9 5.10 -3.80 -1.19
CA PHE A 9 5.60 -5.07 -1.71
C PHE A 9 4.59 -5.70 -2.66
N ASN A 10 5.09 -6.38 -3.69
CA ASN A 10 4.26 -7.18 -4.59
C ASN A 10 3.97 -8.57 -4.00
N TYR A 11 3.20 -9.40 -4.71
CA TYR A 11 2.88 -10.77 -4.28
C TYR A 11 4.10 -11.69 -4.12
N GLN A 12 5.22 -11.36 -4.77
CA GLN A 12 6.48 -12.08 -4.65
C GLN A 12 7.32 -11.59 -3.46
N GLY A 13 6.85 -10.60 -2.71
CA GLY A 13 7.61 -9.98 -1.61
C GLY A 13 8.69 -9.00 -2.05
N ALA A 14 8.78 -8.66 -3.33
CA ALA A 14 9.72 -7.66 -3.84
C ALA A 14 9.24 -6.24 -3.51
N VAL A 15 10.17 -5.36 -3.14
CA VAL A 15 9.89 -3.95 -2.84
C VAL A 15 9.50 -3.21 -4.12
N ILE A 16 8.33 -2.59 -4.10
CA ILE A 16 7.86 -1.71 -5.17
C ILE A 16 8.37 -0.30 -4.86
N LYS A 17 9.29 0.20 -5.69
CA LYS A 17 9.86 1.55 -5.56
C LYS A 17 8.94 2.63 -6.15
N ASP A 18 8.02 2.23 -7.03
CA ASP A 18 7.08 3.15 -7.65
C ASP A 18 5.93 3.46 -6.68
N ASN A 19 5.97 4.67 -6.12
CA ASN A 19 4.99 5.08 -5.12
C ASN A 19 3.61 5.38 -5.72
N ASN A 20 3.53 5.63 -7.03
CA ASN A 20 2.31 6.02 -7.72
C ASN A 20 1.48 4.80 -8.14
N LYS A 21 2.13 3.66 -8.37
CA LYS A 21 1.46 2.42 -8.79
C LYS A 21 0.94 1.61 -7.60
N ILE A 22 -0.33 1.80 -7.25
CA ILE A 22 -1.04 0.93 -6.27
C ILE A 22 -1.42 -0.43 -6.89
N SER A 23 -1.64 -0.46 -8.21
CA SER A 23 -1.90 -1.69 -8.96
C SER A 23 -0.70 -2.64 -8.89
N GLY A 24 -0.83 -3.73 -8.14
CA GLY A 24 0.23 -4.70 -7.89
C GLY A 24 0.80 -4.70 -6.46
N VAL A 25 0.40 -3.76 -5.60
CA VAL A 25 0.81 -3.75 -4.18
C VAL A 25 0.00 -4.78 -3.39
N ALA A 26 0.63 -5.89 -3.00
CA ALA A 26 0.00 -6.93 -2.18
C ALA A 26 0.12 -6.64 -0.68
N TYR A 27 1.27 -6.07 -0.27
CA TYR A 27 1.58 -5.81 1.13
C TYR A 27 2.16 -4.42 1.36
N VAL A 28 1.96 -3.90 2.57
CA VAL A 28 2.60 -2.67 3.05
C VAL A 28 3.29 -2.91 4.39
N GLN A 29 4.39 -2.21 4.62
CA GLN A 29 5.13 -2.32 5.89
C GLN A 29 4.31 -1.71 7.03
N CYS A 30 3.94 -2.55 8.00
CA CYS A 30 3.33 -2.08 9.23
C CYS A 30 4.39 -1.51 10.17
N ALA A 31 4.02 -0.52 10.97
CA ALA A 31 4.89 0.06 11.99
C ALA A 31 5.28 -0.95 13.10
N CYS A 32 4.57 -2.08 13.21
CA CYS A 32 4.97 -3.18 14.11
C CYS A 32 6.02 -4.12 13.49
N GLY A 33 6.54 -3.81 12.30
CA GLY A 33 7.52 -4.62 11.57
C GLY A 33 6.92 -5.73 10.69
N CYS A 34 5.62 -6.04 10.83
CA CYS A 34 4.95 -7.04 10.01
C CYS A 34 4.49 -6.50 8.65
N LEU A 35 4.08 -7.40 7.76
CA LEU A 35 3.41 -7.06 6.51
C LEU A 35 1.89 -6.97 6.71
N ALA A 36 1.31 -5.83 6.36
CA ALA A 36 -0.14 -5.66 6.27
C ALA A 36 -0.61 -6.04 4.87
N SER A 37 -1.58 -6.95 4.78
CA SER A 37 -2.12 -7.47 3.53
C SER A 37 -3.36 -6.70 3.09
N ARG A 38 -3.66 -6.72 1.79
CA ARG A 38 -4.84 -6.07 1.22
C ARG A 38 -6.13 -6.69 1.79
N VAL A 39 -7.07 -5.85 2.23
CA VAL A 39 -8.36 -6.29 2.81
C VAL A 39 -9.37 -6.67 1.74
N SER A 40 -9.36 -5.97 0.60
CA SER A 40 -10.21 -6.28 -0.56
C SER A 40 -9.55 -5.79 -1.84
N SER A 41 -9.74 -6.51 -2.95
CA SER A 41 -9.07 -6.26 -4.23
C SER A 41 -9.22 -4.82 -4.74
N ASP A 42 -10.35 -4.18 -4.48
CA ASP A 42 -10.67 -2.83 -4.96
C ASP A 42 -10.22 -1.69 -4.03
N SER A 43 -10.18 -1.94 -2.71
CA SER A 43 -10.31 -0.87 -1.71
C SER A 43 -9.05 -0.06 -1.37
N GLY A 44 -7.85 -0.44 -1.85
CA GLY A 44 -6.60 0.23 -1.43
C GLY A 44 -6.33 0.17 0.09
N LYS A 45 -7.12 -0.62 0.84
CA LYS A 45 -7.02 -0.81 2.29
C LYS A 45 -6.17 -2.03 2.59
N TYR A 46 -5.26 -1.91 3.56
CA TYR A 46 -4.36 -2.95 4.00
C TYR A 46 -4.47 -3.11 5.51
N LYS A 47 -4.53 -4.33 6.01
CA LYS A 47 -4.66 -4.61 7.45
C LYS A 47 -3.51 -5.49 7.92
N CYS A 48 -2.89 -5.10 9.02
CA CYS A 48 -1.92 -5.94 9.70
C CYS A 48 -2.64 -7.04 10.48
N SER A 49 -2.29 -8.30 10.24
CA SER A 49 -2.88 -9.42 10.97
C SER A 49 -2.48 -9.44 12.45
N LEU A 50 -1.30 -8.92 12.79
CA LEU A 50 -0.77 -8.90 14.15
C LEU A 50 -1.39 -7.77 14.99
N CYS A 51 -1.07 -6.52 14.70
CA CYS A 51 -1.51 -5.37 15.50
C CYS A 51 -2.87 -4.78 15.06
N LYS A 52 -3.53 -5.40 14.07
CA LYS A 52 -4.85 -5.02 13.53
C LYS A 52 -4.96 -3.61 12.93
N ARG A 53 -3.86 -2.86 12.83
CA ARG A 53 -3.82 -1.54 12.18
C ARG A 53 -4.24 -1.62 10.72
N VAL A 54 -4.98 -0.61 10.28
CA VAL A 54 -5.44 -0.46 8.90
C VAL A 54 -4.73 0.72 8.26
N TYR A 55 -4.20 0.50 7.07
CA TYR A 55 -3.53 1.46 6.22
C TYR A 55 -4.36 1.68 4.96
N VAL A 56 -4.49 2.93 4.54
CA VAL A 56 -5.22 3.28 3.31
C VAL A 56 -4.24 3.92 2.35
N LEU A 57 -3.97 3.24 1.23
CA LEU A 57 -3.24 3.84 0.13
C LEU A 57 -4.25 4.55 -0.77
N LYS A 58 -4.23 5.88 -0.76
CA LYS A 58 -5.02 6.68 -1.71
C LYS A 58 -4.40 6.52 -3.09
N ARG A 59 -5.19 6.06 -4.08
CA ARG A 59 -4.81 6.23 -5.49
C ARG A 59 -4.76 7.72 -5.71
N GLU A 60 -3.63 8.24 -6.16
CA GLU A 60 -3.66 9.52 -6.86
C GLU A 60 -4.45 9.24 -8.12
N LEU A 61 -5.75 9.50 -8.07
CA LEU A 61 -6.57 9.56 -9.26
C LEU A 61 -5.92 10.68 -10.07
N LYS A 62 -5.09 10.32 -11.06
CA LYS A 62 -4.92 11.18 -12.22
C LYS A 62 -6.34 11.36 -12.73
N VAL A 63 -6.95 12.47 -12.38
CA VAL A 63 -8.17 12.93 -13.02
C VAL A 63 -7.72 13.17 -14.45
N GLU A 64 -7.87 12.16 -15.31
CA GLU A 64 -7.87 12.43 -16.74
C GLU A 64 -9.10 13.28 -16.99
N VAL A 65 -8.89 14.60 -16.93
CA VAL A 65 -9.82 15.57 -17.50
C VAL A 65 -9.78 15.28 -19.00
N LYS A 66 -10.69 14.42 -19.46
CA LYS A 66 -10.99 14.30 -20.88
C LYS A 66 -11.58 15.64 -21.32
N HIS A 67 -10.77 16.43 -22.04
CA HIS A 67 -11.26 17.52 -22.87
C HIS A 67 -12.01 16.93 -24.07
#